data_AF-D2B266-F1
#
_entry.id   AF-D2B266-F1
#
_cell.length_a   1.000
_cell.length_b   1.000
_cell.length_c   1.000
_cell.angle_alpha   90.00
_cell.angle_beta   90.00
_cell.angle_gamma   90.00
#
_symmetry.space_group_name_H-M   'P 1'
#
loop_
_entity.id
_entity.type
_entity.pdbx_description
1 polymer ?
#
loop_
_entity_poly.entity_id
_entity_poly.type
_entity_poly.pdbx_seq_one_letter_code
_entity_poly.pdbx_strand_id
1 'polypeptide(L)'
;MNDLEERLRAALDARAGTYTAAPDAYPRVQARGRRVRRHRWIALVPVAAAATAIVLAVNLGGSGGDGVATGVVDGPRDIYEQVSVENPPVGEPVTIDDAPEERQTRVWFTEKTAADGSTFHAFCQVTQDLYGGGTGGCGQESVPRSSGAQAWYEGGTASNWPRPRIALSYGAARDGVAKVEAVTKDGARIPGTVHRPEGAPLAVWTVAFPSKAGVIRFEFSDVRGKVVQRVKPEVFPEDTHAAEPIGPGQDMPGGLTARLYAEPDRTVVWSHGDEEVGLNLLESRLLLTDVAGKKLPVELQIRHGFWFGISRPGTARVSVVFKDGTSTSADTVPDPWGGAAVLFSGTYPPSGASPGRPSGDPRAEGYQIVGYDAAGAETWREDRPGRQPAWQASPPGPSQPTPGQTR
;
A
#
# COMPACT_ATOMS: atom_id res chain seq x y z
N MET A 1 37.32 14.86 2.23
CA MET A 1 36.83 15.31 0.91
C MET A 1 37.01 14.13 -0.02
N ASN A 2 35.92 13.50 -0.45
CA ASN A 2 35.96 12.20 -1.15
C ASN A 2 35.92 12.40 -2.68
N ASP A 3 36.46 11.43 -3.43
CA ASP A 3 36.53 11.39 -4.91
C ASP A 3 35.15 11.46 -5.59
N LEU A 4 34.08 11.08 -4.86
CA LEU A 4 32.70 11.09 -5.34
C LEU A 4 32.10 12.50 -5.37
N GLU A 5 32.35 13.30 -4.34
CA GLU A 5 31.89 14.69 -4.21
C GLU A 5 32.50 15.56 -5.30
N GLU A 6 33.77 15.32 -5.63
CA GLU A 6 34.50 16.02 -6.69
C GLU A 6 33.94 15.66 -8.08
N ARG A 7 33.60 14.39 -8.29
CA ARG A 7 32.94 13.92 -9.53
C ARG A 7 31.50 14.41 -9.67
N LEU A 8 30.76 14.53 -8.57
CA LEU A 8 29.40 15.07 -8.56
C LEU A 8 29.40 16.58 -8.85
N ARG A 9 30.32 17.35 -8.25
CA ARG A 9 30.51 18.77 -8.59
C ARG A 9 30.87 18.93 -10.06
N ALA A 10 31.83 18.16 -10.57
CA ALA A 10 32.22 18.23 -11.97
C ALA A 10 31.06 17.89 -12.93
N ALA A 11 30.23 16.91 -12.59
CA ALA A 11 29.06 16.53 -13.39
C ALA A 11 27.94 17.58 -13.37
N LEU A 12 27.71 18.22 -12.21
CA LEU A 12 26.74 19.30 -12.08
C LEU A 12 27.20 20.57 -12.80
N ASP A 13 28.48 20.93 -12.68
CA ASP A 13 29.06 22.08 -13.39
C ASP A 13 29.08 21.85 -14.90
N ALA A 14 29.40 20.63 -15.36
CA ALA A 14 29.32 20.28 -16.79
C ALA A 14 27.88 20.39 -17.34
N ARG A 15 26.87 20.10 -16.52
CA ARG A 15 25.45 20.17 -16.92
C ARG A 15 24.88 21.58 -16.79
N ALA A 16 25.35 22.37 -15.83
CA ALA A 16 25.05 23.79 -15.73
C ALA A 16 25.67 24.58 -16.89
N GLY A 17 26.90 24.22 -17.31
CA GLY A 17 27.59 24.83 -18.44
C GLY A 17 26.93 24.61 -19.81
N THR A 18 26.04 23.62 -19.93
CA THR A 18 25.26 23.34 -21.16
C THR A 18 23.84 23.88 -21.11
N TYR A 19 23.39 24.41 -19.96
CA TYR A 19 22.06 24.95 -19.78
C TYR A 19 22.01 26.45 -20.09
N THR A 20 21.51 26.81 -21.28
CA THR A 20 21.19 28.20 -21.59
C THR A 20 19.71 28.44 -21.32
N ALA A 21 19.39 29.09 -20.20
CA ALA A 21 18.02 29.49 -19.90
C ALA A 21 17.52 30.48 -20.96
N ALA A 22 16.35 30.22 -21.55
CA ALA A 22 15.70 31.18 -22.44
C ALA A 22 15.46 32.51 -21.67
N PRO A 23 15.76 33.68 -22.26
CA PRO A 23 15.69 34.98 -21.56
C PRO A 23 14.33 35.31 -20.95
N ASP A 24 13.26 34.67 -21.42
CA ASP A 24 11.89 34.89 -21.00
C ASP A 24 11.31 33.75 -20.14
N ALA A 25 12.12 32.76 -19.75
CA ALA A 25 11.69 31.65 -18.90
C ALA A 25 11.09 32.14 -17.57
N TYR A 26 11.73 33.12 -16.94
CA TYR A 26 11.29 33.68 -15.66
C TYR A 26 10.03 34.58 -15.81
N PRO A 27 9.95 35.49 -16.80
CA PRO A 27 8.70 36.20 -17.13
C PRO A 27 7.49 35.31 -17.42
N ARG A 28 7.66 34.18 -18.13
CA ARG A 28 6.56 33.24 -18.43
C ARG A 28 5.98 32.59 -17.17
N VAL A 29 6.83 32.28 -16.20
CA VAL A 29 6.41 31.75 -14.89
C VAL A 29 5.64 32.81 -14.11
N GLN A 30 6.09 34.06 -14.10
CA GLN A 30 5.35 35.15 -13.44
C GLN A 30 4.00 35.46 -14.10
N ALA A 31 3.90 35.38 -15.43
CA ALA A 31 2.66 35.62 -16.16
C ALA A 31 1.58 34.57 -15.85
N ARG A 32 1.97 33.30 -15.64
CA ARG A 32 1.06 32.23 -15.16
C ARG A 32 0.52 32.51 -13.77
N GLY A 33 1.35 33.01 -12.85
CA GLY A 33 0.92 33.37 -11.49
C GLY A 33 -0.08 34.54 -11.44
N ARG A 34 0.02 35.50 -12.37
CA ARG A 34 -0.87 36.69 -12.38
C ARG A 34 -2.27 36.43 -12.94
N ARG A 35 -2.46 35.49 -13.87
CA ARG A 35 -3.80 35.14 -14.42
C ARG A 35 -4.70 34.47 -13.38
N VAL A 36 -4.13 33.62 -12.52
CA VAL A 36 -4.87 32.92 -11.46
C VAL A 36 -5.42 33.89 -10.39
N ARG A 37 -4.73 35.01 -10.17
CA ARG A 37 -5.11 36.01 -9.16
C ARG A 37 -6.29 36.91 -9.55
N ARG A 38 -6.64 37.02 -10.84
CA ARG A 38 -7.64 37.99 -11.31
C ARG A 38 -9.09 37.48 -11.25
N HIS A 39 -9.31 36.17 -11.08
CA HIS A 39 -10.65 35.56 -10.97
C HIS A 39 -11.08 35.21 -9.53
N ARG A 40 -10.33 35.64 -8.51
CA ARG A 40 -10.65 35.39 -7.09
C ARG A 40 -10.94 36.67 -6.31
N TRP A 41 -11.86 37.49 -6.80
CA TRP A 41 -12.53 38.52 -6.00
C TRP A 41 -14.01 38.19 -5.94
N ILE A 42 -14.42 37.38 -4.95
CA ILE A 42 -15.67 37.44 -4.17
C ILE A 42 -15.53 36.42 -3.01
N ALA A 43 -15.75 36.91 -1.79
CA ALA A 43 -15.84 36.25 -0.48
C ALA A 43 -14.54 35.72 0.19
N LEU A 44 -14.14 36.45 1.24
CA LEU A 44 -13.02 36.24 2.16
C LEU A 44 -13.43 35.33 3.35
N VAL A 45 -12.66 34.25 3.58
CA VAL A 45 -12.51 33.53 4.86
C VAL A 45 -11.01 33.28 5.02
N PRO A 46 -10.39 33.44 6.20
CA PRO A 46 -8.93 33.44 6.32
C PRO A 46 -8.40 32.00 6.19
N VAL A 47 -7.98 31.62 4.98
CA VAL A 47 -7.27 30.37 4.74
C VAL A 47 -5.80 30.61 5.07
N ALA A 48 -5.40 30.17 6.26
CA ALA A 48 -4.00 29.86 6.53
C ALA A 48 -3.52 28.86 5.47
N ALA A 49 -2.39 29.17 4.85
CA ALA A 49 -1.84 28.44 3.71
C ALA A 49 -1.58 26.97 4.05
N ALA A 50 -2.53 26.10 3.72
CA ALA A 50 -2.30 24.67 3.62
C ALA A 50 -1.83 24.38 2.18
N ALA A 51 -0.52 24.21 2.03
CA ALA A 51 0.03 23.47 0.90
C ALA A 51 -0.37 22.01 1.09
N THR A 52 -1.51 21.61 0.52
CA THR A 52 -1.91 20.21 0.44
C THR A 52 -1.01 19.51 -0.58
N ALA A 53 0.08 18.96 -0.06
CA ALA A 53 0.81 17.89 -0.72
C ALA A 53 -0.12 16.70 -0.85
N ILE A 54 -0.40 16.32 -2.09
CA ILE A 54 -1.12 15.09 -2.43
C ILE A 54 -0.17 13.93 -2.10
N VAL A 55 -0.58 13.10 -1.14
CA VAL A 55 0.06 11.80 -0.88
C VAL A 55 -0.40 10.84 -1.96
N LEU A 56 0.28 10.88 -3.11
CA LEU A 56 0.53 9.67 -3.87
C LEU A 56 1.40 8.79 -2.96
N ALA A 57 0.92 7.60 -2.60
CA ALA A 57 1.75 6.61 -1.92
C ALA A 57 2.78 6.01 -2.90
N VAL A 58 3.70 6.88 -3.34
CA VAL A 58 5.04 6.55 -3.80
C VAL A 58 5.93 7.10 -2.69
N ASN A 59 6.36 6.24 -1.76
CA ASN A 59 7.36 6.64 -0.78
C ASN A 59 8.72 6.73 -1.47
N LEU A 60 8.99 7.89 -2.07
CA LEU A 60 10.34 8.43 -2.19
C LEU A 60 10.83 8.76 -0.78
N GLY A 61 11.38 7.76 -0.10
CA GLY A 61 12.24 7.98 1.07
C GLY A 61 13.52 8.66 0.60
N GLY A 62 13.54 9.99 0.64
CA GLY A 62 14.76 10.77 0.61
C GLY A 62 15.24 11.04 2.02
N SER A 63 16.37 10.46 2.41
CA SER A 63 17.31 11.14 3.30
C SER A 63 18.61 11.25 2.52
N GLY A 64 19.01 12.48 2.20
CA GLY A 64 20.26 12.73 1.50
C GLY A 64 21.45 12.41 2.40
N GLY A 65 22.39 11.65 1.87
CA GLY A 65 23.68 11.36 2.49
C GLY A 65 24.35 10.11 1.93
N ASP A 66 24.91 10.23 0.72
CA ASP A 66 25.95 9.38 0.12
C ASP A 66 25.79 7.86 0.19
N GLY A 67 24.95 7.34 -0.71
CA GLY A 67 25.03 5.96 -1.18
C GLY A 67 24.74 5.94 -2.67
N VAL A 68 25.78 5.74 -3.49
CA VAL A 68 25.62 5.41 -4.90
C VAL A 68 24.87 4.08 -4.95
N ALA A 69 23.59 4.11 -5.29
CA ALA A 69 22.83 2.91 -5.61
C ALA A 69 23.37 2.33 -6.93
N THR A 70 24.48 1.59 -6.85
CA THR A 70 24.79 0.59 -7.87
C THR A 70 23.76 -0.52 -7.72
N GLY A 71 22.64 -0.37 -8.43
CA GLY A 71 21.64 -1.42 -8.57
C GLY A 71 22.24 -2.58 -9.36
N VAL A 72 22.85 -3.53 -8.66
CA VAL A 72 22.93 -4.90 -9.13
C VAL A 72 21.55 -5.48 -8.90
N VAL A 73 20.89 -5.89 -9.99
CA VAL A 73 19.58 -6.55 -9.97
C VAL A 73 19.79 -7.97 -9.45
N ASP A 74 19.90 -8.11 -8.13
CA ASP A 74 19.54 -9.36 -7.46
C ASP A 74 18.02 -9.36 -7.25
N GLY A 75 17.39 -10.53 -7.39
CA GLY A 75 15.94 -10.69 -7.45
C GLY A 75 15.15 -10.01 -6.32
N PRO A 76 13.81 -9.91 -6.45
CA PRO A 76 12.98 -9.17 -5.49
C PRO A 76 13.07 -9.82 -4.11
N ARG A 77 13.84 -9.19 -3.22
CA ARG A 77 13.99 -9.57 -1.81
C ARG A 77 12.68 -9.33 -1.08
N ASP A 78 12.47 -10.13 -0.05
CA ASP A 78 11.31 -10.06 0.81
C ASP A 78 11.29 -8.76 1.63
N ILE A 79 10.14 -8.08 1.74
CA ILE A 79 10.05 -6.72 2.28
C ILE A 79 10.40 -6.64 3.78
N TYR A 80 10.04 -7.64 4.58
CA TYR A 80 10.53 -7.70 5.98
C TYR A 80 11.99 -8.09 6.03
N GLU A 81 12.50 -8.98 5.17
CA GLU A 81 13.94 -9.28 5.19
C GLU A 81 14.70 -7.98 4.95
N GLN A 82 14.26 -7.18 3.98
CA GLN A 82 14.77 -5.85 3.73
C GLN A 82 14.65 -4.92 4.96
N VAL A 83 13.45 -4.79 5.55
CA VAL A 83 13.22 -3.83 6.66
C VAL A 83 13.89 -4.29 7.96
N SER A 84 13.91 -5.60 8.24
CA SER A 84 14.45 -6.20 9.46
C SER A 84 15.97 -6.30 9.47
N VAL A 85 16.63 -6.32 8.31
CA VAL A 85 18.09 -6.18 8.23
C VAL A 85 18.53 -4.82 8.77
N GLU A 86 17.80 -3.76 8.44
CA GLU A 86 18.07 -2.40 8.93
C GLU A 86 17.52 -2.17 10.34
N ASN A 87 16.45 -2.89 10.71
CA ASN A 87 15.71 -2.71 11.96
C ASN A 87 15.48 -4.08 12.63
N PRO A 88 16.52 -4.71 13.20
CA PRO A 88 16.44 -6.06 13.75
C PRO A 88 15.42 -6.15 14.89
N PRO A 89 14.66 -7.25 14.98
CA PRO A 89 13.70 -7.44 16.07
C PRO A 89 14.33 -7.55 17.45
N VAL A 90 13.72 -6.86 18.42
CA VAL A 90 13.89 -7.05 19.85
C VAL A 90 12.71 -7.88 20.33
N GLY A 91 12.98 -9.15 20.60
CA GLY A 91 11.95 -10.15 20.92
C GLY A 91 11.26 -10.74 19.69
N GLU A 92 10.31 -11.63 19.94
CA GLU A 92 9.56 -12.32 18.91
C GLU A 92 8.62 -11.36 18.16
N PRO A 93 8.65 -11.33 16.82
CA PRO A 93 7.67 -10.60 16.03
C PRO A 93 6.26 -11.19 16.17
N VAL A 94 5.23 -10.35 16.02
CA VAL A 94 3.83 -10.78 15.95
C VAL A 94 3.36 -10.76 14.50
N THR A 95 2.93 -11.91 13.99
CA THR A 95 2.25 -12.01 12.70
C THR A 95 0.75 -11.95 12.90
N ILE A 96 0.09 -11.10 12.13
CA ILE A 96 -1.35 -10.87 12.17
C ILE A 96 -1.91 -11.21 10.80
N ASP A 97 -2.77 -12.22 10.77
CA ASP A 97 -3.50 -12.59 9.56
C ASP A 97 -4.66 -11.61 9.34
N ASP A 98 -4.59 -10.83 8.27
CA ASP A 98 -5.73 -10.08 7.74
C ASP A 98 -6.50 -10.99 6.77
N ALA A 99 -7.11 -12.03 7.33
CA ALA A 99 -7.79 -13.08 6.58
C ALA A 99 -8.82 -12.56 5.55
N PRO A 100 -9.55 -11.44 5.79
CA PRO A 100 -10.49 -10.87 4.81
C PRO A 100 -9.83 -10.13 3.64
N GLU A 101 -8.65 -9.52 3.84
CA GLU A 101 -7.90 -8.83 2.77
C GLU A 101 -6.83 -9.70 2.10
N GLU A 102 -6.65 -10.93 2.59
CA GLU A 102 -5.57 -11.83 2.18
C GLU A 102 -4.19 -11.17 2.31
N ARG A 103 -4.04 -10.33 3.34
CA ARG A 103 -2.79 -9.64 3.66
C ARG A 103 -2.26 -10.17 4.99
N GLN A 104 -0.94 -10.22 5.12
CA GLN A 104 -0.33 -10.47 6.42
C GLN A 104 0.36 -9.19 6.88
N THR A 105 0.09 -8.81 8.12
CA THR A 105 0.79 -7.72 8.78
C THR A 105 1.68 -8.30 9.85
N ARG A 106 2.98 -8.03 9.78
CA ARG A 106 3.95 -8.40 10.80
C ARG A 106 4.39 -7.16 11.53
N VAL A 107 4.38 -7.21 12.85
CA VAL A 107 4.79 -6.09 13.72
C VAL A 107 5.83 -6.55 14.73
N TRP A 108 6.76 -5.66 15.07
CA TRP A 108 7.82 -5.94 16.03
C TRP A 108 8.39 -4.65 16.63
N PHE A 109 9.27 -4.79 17.62
CA PHE A 109 10.04 -3.68 18.17
C PHE A 109 11.47 -3.77 17.70
N THR A 110 12.12 -2.63 17.43
CA THR A 110 13.56 -2.56 17.14
C THR A 110 14.24 -1.59 18.10
N GLU A 111 15.53 -1.73 18.31
CA GLU A 111 16.34 -0.73 19.04
C GLU A 111 16.94 0.27 18.04
N LYS A 112 16.83 1.56 18.36
CA LYS A 112 17.41 2.67 17.59
C LYS A 112 18.22 3.58 18.50
N THR A 113 19.16 4.30 17.90
CA THR A 113 19.96 5.32 18.59
C THR A 113 19.50 6.71 18.15
N ALA A 114 19.13 7.55 19.11
CA ALA A 114 18.79 8.95 18.87
C ALA A 114 20.06 9.80 18.59
N ALA A 115 19.85 11.02 18.10
CA ALA A 115 20.95 11.94 17.77
C ALA A 115 21.82 12.32 18.98
N ASP A 116 21.29 12.23 20.19
CA ASP A 116 21.99 12.47 21.45
C ASP A 116 22.75 11.24 21.98
N GLY A 117 22.73 10.12 21.24
CA GLY A 117 23.37 8.86 21.62
C GLY A 117 22.56 7.97 22.55
N SER A 118 21.35 8.39 22.97
CA SER A 118 20.46 7.54 23.76
C SER A 118 19.82 6.43 22.90
N THR A 119 19.63 5.24 23.47
CA THR A 119 18.92 4.15 22.81
C THR A 119 17.43 4.20 23.14
N PHE A 120 16.60 3.86 22.16
CA PHE A 120 15.15 3.78 22.31
C PHE A 120 14.57 2.64 21.48
N HIS A 121 13.41 2.14 21.90
CA HIS A 121 12.67 1.16 21.11
C HIS A 121 11.70 1.85 20.16
N ALA A 122 11.68 1.43 18.89
CA ALA A 122 10.71 1.86 17.89
C ALA A 122 9.78 0.71 17.51
N PHE A 123 8.52 1.03 17.21
CA PHE A 123 7.57 0.06 16.65
C PHE A 123 7.76 -0.04 15.14
N CYS A 124 7.75 -1.26 14.63
CA CYS A 124 7.92 -1.57 13.22
C CYS A 124 6.73 -2.37 12.72
N GLN A 125 6.40 -2.16 11.45
CA GLN A 125 5.37 -2.90 10.75
C GLN A 125 5.79 -3.19 9.32
N VAL A 126 5.38 -4.34 8.83
CA VAL A 126 5.38 -4.71 7.41
C VAL A 126 4.02 -5.26 7.10
N THR A 127 3.42 -4.76 6.03
CA THR A 127 2.26 -5.39 5.39
C THR A 127 2.72 -5.89 4.04
N GLN A 128 2.42 -7.15 3.75
CA GLN A 128 2.71 -7.77 2.46
C GLN A 128 1.42 -8.40 1.92
N ASP A 129 1.18 -8.19 0.63
CA ASP A 129 0.18 -8.89 -0.13
C ASP A 129 0.74 -10.19 -0.74
N LEU A 130 -0.14 -11.01 -1.29
CA LEU A 130 0.22 -12.29 -1.87
C LEU A 130 1.03 -12.18 -3.18
N TYR A 131 1.27 -10.99 -3.72
CA TYR A 131 2.16 -10.77 -4.87
C TYR A 131 3.59 -10.43 -4.43
N GLY A 132 3.87 -10.46 -3.12
CA GLY A 132 5.11 -9.97 -2.54
C GLY A 132 5.22 -8.43 -2.59
N GLY A 133 4.17 -7.74 -3.05
CA GLY A 133 4.04 -6.31 -2.92
C GLY A 133 3.82 -5.99 -1.45
N GLY A 134 4.52 -5.00 -0.92
CA GLY A 134 4.41 -4.70 0.49
C GLY A 134 4.98 -3.35 0.83
N THR A 135 4.60 -2.89 2.01
CA THR A 135 5.09 -1.66 2.60
C THR A 135 5.52 -1.98 4.01
N GLY A 136 6.66 -1.48 4.42
CA GLY A 136 7.10 -1.61 5.80
C GLY A 136 7.99 -0.47 6.21
N GLY A 137 8.14 -0.33 7.52
CA GLY A 137 8.97 0.69 8.12
C GLY A 137 8.84 0.66 9.64
N CYS A 138 9.63 1.50 10.27
CA CYS A 138 9.62 1.67 11.71
C CYS A 138 9.40 3.13 12.06
N GLY A 139 8.69 3.36 13.17
CA GLY A 139 8.56 4.67 13.78
C GLY A 139 9.92 5.31 14.04
N GLN A 140 9.92 6.64 14.06
CA GLN A 140 11.09 7.44 14.43
C GLN A 140 11.02 7.91 15.89
N GLU A 141 9.93 7.59 16.58
CA GLU A 141 9.69 7.96 17.96
C GLU A 141 9.91 6.76 18.89
N SER A 142 10.32 7.06 20.12
CA SER A 142 10.41 6.05 21.18
C SER A 142 9.02 5.55 21.58
N VAL A 143 8.90 4.24 21.70
CA VAL A 143 7.83 3.59 22.42
C VAL A 143 8.42 3.10 23.74
N PRO A 144 7.85 3.50 24.90
CA PRO A 144 6.63 4.29 25.10
C PRO A 144 6.80 5.80 24.80
N ARG A 145 5.84 6.40 24.07
CA ARG A 145 5.90 7.82 23.65
C ARG A 145 5.73 8.84 24.79
N SER A 146 5.25 8.41 25.95
CA SER A 146 5.16 9.24 27.16
C SER A 146 5.21 8.39 28.44
N SER A 147 5.68 9.00 29.53
CA SER A 147 5.87 8.31 30.82
C SER A 147 4.58 7.82 31.48
N GLY A 148 3.43 8.43 31.18
CA GLY A 148 2.14 8.09 31.79
C GLY A 148 1.21 7.19 30.96
N ALA A 149 1.39 7.14 29.63
CA ALA A 149 0.51 6.36 28.77
C ALA A 149 0.70 4.85 28.98
N GLN A 150 -0.42 4.12 28.97
CA GLN A 150 -0.42 2.64 29.12
C GLN A 150 -0.51 1.92 27.77
N ALA A 151 -0.92 2.60 26.70
CA ALA A 151 -1.04 2.06 25.35
C ALA A 151 -0.97 3.16 24.30
N TRP A 152 -0.54 2.79 23.08
CA TRP A 152 -0.34 3.68 21.93
C TRP A 152 -0.90 3.04 20.66
N TYR A 153 -1.45 3.88 19.79
CA TYR A 153 -1.83 3.50 18.42
C TYR A 153 -0.61 3.70 17.52
N GLU A 154 -0.26 2.67 16.76
CA GLU A 154 0.90 2.70 15.85
C GLU A 154 0.46 2.60 14.38
N GLY A 155 -0.68 1.97 14.10
CA GLY A 155 -1.20 1.89 12.75
C GLY A 155 -2.46 1.06 12.62
N GLY A 156 -2.95 0.99 11.38
CA GLY A 156 -4.11 0.20 11.04
C GLY A 156 -4.41 0.24 9.56
N THR A 157 -5.31 -0.65 9.11
CA THR A 157 -5.72 -0.79 7.71
C THR A 157 -7.03 -0.05 7.42
N ALA A 158 -7.66 0.57 8.42
CA ALA A 158 -8.95 1.28 8.25
C ALA A 158 -8.89 2.42 7.22
N SER A 159 -7.72 3.03 7.04
CA SER A 159 -7.44 4.08 6.06
C SER A 159 -6.86 3.56 4.74
N ASN A 160 -6.68 2.23 4.59
CA ASN A 160 -6.22 1.67 3.33
C ASN A 160 -7.27 1.90 2.26
N TRP A 161 -6.80 2.08 1.02
CA TRP A 161 -7.65 2.18 -0.15
C TRP A 161 -7.35 1.03 -1.12
N PRO A 162 -8.36 0.33 -1.67
CA PRO A 162 -9.79 0.43 -1.32
C PRO A 162 -10.03 0.09 0.15
N ARG A 163 -11.09 0.65 0.76
CA ARG A 163 -11.37 0.44 2.18
C ARG A 163 -11.61 -1.05 2.44
N PRO A 164 -10.95 -1.66 3.44
CA PRO A 164 -11.19 -3.06 3.78
C PRO A 164 -12.65 -3.31 4.14
N ARG A 165 -13.13 -4.55 4.04
CA ARG A 165 -14.36 -4.94 4.74
C ARG A 165 -14.15 -5.00 6.25
N ILE A 166 -13.02 -5.57 6.65
CA ILE A 166 -12.56 -5.66 8.03
C ILE A 166 -11.26 -4.89 8.14
N ALA A 167 -11.24 -3.86 8.97
CA ALA A 167 -10.04 -3.13 9.30
C ALA A 167 -9.35 -3.78 10.50
N LEU A 168 -8.03 -3.73 10.49
CA LEU A 168 -7.16 -4.04 11.60
C LEU A 168 -6.61 -2.74 12.18
N SER A 169 -6.54 -2.63 13.50
CA SER A 169 -5.76 -1.60 14.18
C SER A 169 -4.82 -2.26 15.17
N TYR A 170 -3.63 -1.69 15.32
CA TYR A 170 -2.59 -2.24 16.18
C TYR A 170 -1.73 -1.16 16.82
N GLY A 171 -1.02 -1.57 17.87
CA GLY A 171 0.00 -0.75 18.49
C GLY A 171 0.61 -1.43 19.71
N ALA A 172 1.22 -0.63 20.58
CA ALA A 172 1.93 -1.12 21.75
C ALA A 172 1.17 -0.87 23.06
N ALA A 173 1.38 -1.71 24.07
CA ALA A 173 0.82 -1.59 25.40
C ALA A 173 1.81 -2.02 26.49
N ARG A 174 1.71 -1.40 27.67
CA ARG A 174 2.47 -1.81 28.87
C ARG A 174 1.89 -3.09 29.48
N ASP A 175 2.69 -3.76 30.30
CA ASP A 175 2.33 -5.03 30.97
C ASP A 175 1.03 -4.97 31.79
N GLY A 176 0.72 -3.79 32.36
CA GLY A 176 -0.50 -3.56 33.13
C GLY A 176 -1.81 -3.61 32.33
N VAL A 177 -1.74 -3.63 31.00
CA VAL A 177 -2.90 -3.73 30.11
C VAL A 177 -3.25 -5.20 29.88
N ALA A 178 -4.44 -5.62 30.30
CA ALA A 178 -4.93 -6.98 30.14
C ALA A 178 -5.89 -7.15 28.96
N LYS A 179 -6.61 -6.09 28.58
CA LYS A 179 -7.68 -6.13 27.59
C LYS A 179 -7.68 -4.86 26.73
N VAL A 180 -8.01 -5.02 25.45
CA VAL A 180 -8.31 -3.92 24.52
C VAL A 180 -9.68 -4.13 23.87
N GLU A 181 -10.44 -3.06 23.70
CA GLU A 181 -11.70 -3.06 22.96
C GLU A 181 -11.77 -1.82 22.06
N ALA A 182 -12.24 -1.97 20.82
CA ALA A 182 -12.70 -0.84 20.02
C ALA A 182 -14.12 -0.47 20.45
N VAL A 183 -14.37 0.83 20.62
CA VAL A 183 -15.68 1.40 20.90
C VAL A 183 -16.16 2.16 19.67
N THR A 184 -17.30 1.74 19.15
CA THR A 184 -17.94 2.31 17.95
C THR A 184 -18.84 3.50 18.31
N LYS A 185 -19.26 4.27 17.29
CA LYS A 185 -20.12 5.44 17.45
C LYS A 185 -21.49 5.10 18.07
N ASP A 186 -22.01 3.92 17.78
CA ASP A 186 -23.26 3.38 18.34
C ASP A 186 -23.08 2.75 19.74
N GLY A 187 -21.86 2.76 20.28
CA GLY A 187 -21.54 2.26 21.62
C GLY A 187 -21.25 0.76 21.69
N ALA A 188 -21.27 0.04 20.56
CA ALA A 188 -20.81 -1.34 20.52
C ALA A 188 -19.33 -1.46 20.91
N ARG A 189 -18.99 -2.61 21.48
CA ARG A 189 -17.63 -2.95 21.92
C ARG A 189 -17.14 -4.18 21.17
N ILE A 190 -16.05 -4.01 20.44
CA ILE A 190 -15.43 -5.07 19.65
C ILE A 190 -14.14 -5.49 20.37
N PRO A 191 -14.04 -6.75 20.84
CA PRO A 191 -12.86 -7.20 21.56
C PRO A 191 -11.64 -7.28 20.63
N GLY A 192 -10.47 -6.97 21.16
CA GLY A 192 -9.20 -7.29 20.52
C GLY A 192 -8.32 -8.20 21.36
N THR A 193 -7.08 -8.34 20.93
CA THR A 193 -6.07 -9.24 21.50
C THR A 193 -4.89 -8.43 22.01
N VAL A 194 -4.32 -8.83 23.15
CA VAL A 194 -3.06 -8.30 23.68
C VAL A 194 -2.02 -9.43 23.65
N HIS A 195 -1.13 -9.36 22.68
CA HIS A 195 -0.02 -10.29 22.46
C HIS A 195 1.17 -9.90 23.34
N ARG A 196 1.78 -10.90 23.99
CA ARG A 196 2.99 -10.72 24.82
C ARG A 196 4.13 -11.55 24.24
N PRO A 197 4.72 -11.11 23.10
CA PRO A 197 5.83 -11.82 22.49
C PRO A 197 7.01 -11.92 23.46
N GLU A 198 7.71 -13.06 23.43
CA GLU A 198 8.87 -13.30 24.28
C GLU A 198 10.01 -12.34 23.91
N GLY A 199 10.68 -11.78 24.93
CA GLY A 199 11.82 -10.87 24.74
C GLY A 199 11.48 -9.47 24.22
N ALA A 200 10.20 -9.17 23.94
CA ALA A 200 9.79 -7.85 23.48
C ALA A 200 9.71 -6.84 24.64
N PRO A 201 10.03 -5.55 24.40
CA PRO A 201 10.01 -4.53 25.46
C PRO A 201 8.59 -4.14 25.92
N LEU A 202 7.57 -4.42 25.11
CA LEU A 202 6.17 -4.09 25.36
C LEU A 202 5.26 -5.16 24.73
N ALA A 203 4.00 -5.20 25.18
CA ALA A 203 2.96 -5.98 24.55
C ALA A 203 2.51 -5.31 23.23
N VAL A 204 2.03 -6.13 22.29
CA VAL A 204 1.37 -5.68 21.05
C VAL A 204 -0.12 -5.87 21.22
N TRP A 205 -0.93 -4.86 20.91
CA TRP A 205 -2.38 -5.02 20.88
C TRP A 205 -2.91 -4.95 19.44
N THR A 206 -3.99 -5.67 19.17
CA THR A 206 -4.63 -5.73 17.85
C THR A 206 -6.15 -5.75 18.01
N VAL A 207 -6.89 -5.01 17.18
CA VAL A 207 -8.35 -5.11 17.09
C VAL A 207 -8.75 -5.21 15.63
N ALA A 208 -9.48 -6.26 15.27
CA ALA A 208 -10.12 -6.40 13.96
C ALA A 208 -11.60 -6.03 14.08
N PHE A 209 -12.09 -5.19 13.17
CA PHE A 209 -13.46 -4.69 13.21
C PHE A 209 -13.99 -4.40 11.80
N PRO A 210 -15.31 -4.44 11.55
CA PRO A 210 -15.86 -4.00 10.28
C PRO A 210 -15.47 -2.55 9.99
N SER A 211 -14.88 -2.23 8.84
CA SER A 211 -14.33 -0.90 8.58
C SER A 211 -15.38 0.22 8.63
N LYS A 212 -16.64 -0.12 8.37
CA LYS A 212 -17.80 0.79 8.46
C LYS A 212 -18.35 0.93 9.89
N ALA A 213 -17.78 0.28 10.90
CA ALA A 213 -18.27 0.30 12.28
C ALA A 213 -18.10 1.67 12.98
N GLY A 214 -17.32 2.60 12.40
CA GLY A 214 -17.14 3.94 12.96
C GLY A 214 -16.53 3.91 14.35
N VAL A 215 -15.36 3.27 14.51
CA VAL A 215 -14.62 3.23 15.77
C VAL A 215 -14.21 4.65 16.18
N ILE A 216 -14.63 5.07 17.36
CA ILE A 216 -14.35 6.42 17.90
C ILE A 216 -13.20 6.43 18.90
N ARG A 217 -12.86 5.28 19.49
CA ARG A 217 -11.72 5.08 20.40
C ARG A 217 -11.44 3.60 20.67
N PHE A 218 -10.24 3.33 21.15
CA PHE A 218 -9.86 2.09 21.81
C PHE A 218 -9.81 2.30 23.33
N GLU A 219 -10.37 1.36 24.09
CA GLU A 219 -10.32 1.35 25.55
C GLU A 219 -9.48 0.18 26.03
N PHE A 220 -8.54 0.48 26.93
CA PHE A 220 -7.61 -0.50 27.50
C PHE A 220 -7.91 -0.65 28.98
N SER A 221 -7.99 -1.89 29.45
CA SER A 221 -8.31 -2.20 30.84
C SER A 221 -7.25 -3.06 31.52
N ASP A 222 -7.08 -2.89 32.83
CA ASP A 222 -6.25 -3.75 33.67
C ASP A 222 -6.92 -5.12 33.92
N VAL A 223 -6.22 -6.02 34.62
CA VAL A 223 -6.71 -7.37 34.98
C VAL A 223 -7.97 -7.35 35.84
N ARG A 224 -8.32 -6.22 36.47
CA ARG A 224 -9.54 -6.04 37.29
C ARG A 224 -10.69 -5.44 36.47
N GLY A 225 -10.49 -5.20 35.18
CA GLY A 225 -11.48 -4.58 34.30
C GLY A 225 -11.59 -3.07 34.43
N LYS A 226 -10.65 -2.41 35.14
CA LYS A 226 -10.63 -0.94 35.21
C LYS A 226 -10.01 -0.38 33.93
N VAL A 227 -10.70 0.54 33.26
CA VAL A 227 -10.14 1.27 32.10
C VAL A 227 -8.96 2.13 32.55
N VAL A 228 -7.77 1.84 32.03
CA VAL A 228 -6.51 2.51 32.34
C VAL A 228 -6.04 3.48 31.26
N GLN A 229 -6.52 3.31 30.02
CA GLN A 229 -6.19 4.21 28.91
C GLN A 229 -7.34 4.25 27.89
N ARG A 230 -7.49 5.41 27.26
CA ARG A 230 -8.29 5.58 26.04
C ARG A 230 -7.41 6.17 24.95
N VAL A 231 -7.47 5.61 23.76
CA VAL A 231 -6.71 6.07 22.59
C VAL A 231 -7.70 6.33 21.46
N LYS A 232 -7.61 7.47 20.80
CA LYS A 232 -8.39 7.71 19.58
C LYS A 232 -7.66 7.08 18.40
N PRO A 233 -8.36 6.45 17.45
CA PRO A 233 -7.73 6.10 16.18
C PRO A 233 -7.20 7.37 15.52
N GLU A 234 -6.09 7.26 14.82
CA GLU A 234 -5.66 8.30 13.91
C GLU A 234 -6.63 8.32 12.73
N VAL A 235 -7.48 9.35 12.67
CA VAL A 235 -8.50 9.47 11.63
C VAL A 235 -7.84 10.13 10.42
N PHE A 236 -7.51 9.31 9.42
CA PHE A 236 -7.31 9.86 8.08
C PHE A 236 -8.68 10.27 7.53
N PRO A 237 -8.80 11.45 6.89
CA PRO A 237 -10.06 11.96 6.37
C PRO A 237 -10.83 10.90 5.56
N GLU A 238 -12.12 10.81 5.83
CA GLU A 238 -13.05 9.95 5.09
C GLU A 238 -12.99 10.25 3.59
N ASP A 239 -13.03 9.16 2.82
CA ASP A 239 -13.34 9.06 1.41
C ASP A 239 -12.53 10.00 0.51
N THR A 240 -11.47 9.46 -0.08
CA THR A 240 -10.65 10.09 -1.13
C THR A 240 -11.48 10.55 -2.35
N HIS A 241 -12.78 10.23 -2.40
CA HIS A 241 -13.71 10.62 -3.44
C HIS A 241 -14.99 11.26 -2.87
N ALA A 242 -14.85 12.31 -2.05
CA ALA A 242 -15.94 13.30 -1.88
C ALA A 242 -16.30 14.01 -3.21
N ALA A 243 -15.49 13.82 -4.26
CA ALA A 243 -15.75 14.31 -5.60
C ALA A 243 -16.82 13.45 -6.30
N GLU A 244 -17.75 14.10 -6.99
CA GLU A 244 -18.70 13.43 -7.88
C GLU A 244 -17.98 12.82 -9.10
N PRO A 245 -18.41 11.65 -9.61
CA PRO A 245 -17.86 11.06 -10.81
C PRO A 245 -18.14 11.93 -12.05
N ILE A 246 -17.25 11.85 -13.04
CA ILE A 246 -17.39 12.46 -14.35
C ILE A 246 -18.32 11.58 -15.20
N GLY A 247 -19.54 12.07 -15.41
CA GLY A 247 -20.50 11.43 -16.31
C GLY A 247 -21.07 10.13 -15.75
N PRO A 248 -21.77 9.34 -16.60
CA PRO A 248 -22.34 8.09 -16.17
C PRO A 248 -21.26 7.05 -15.87
N GLY A 249 -21.57 6.13 -14.95
CA GLY A 249 -20.77 4.92 -14.76
C GLY A 249 -20.94 3.97 -15.94
N GLN A 250 -19.91 3.16 -16.17
CA GLN A 250 -19.92 2.07 -17.13
C GLN A 250 -20.19 0.76 -16.39
N ASP A 251 -21.30 0.10 -16.74
CA ASP A 251 -21.57 -1.25 -16.26
C ASP A 251 -20.65 -2.25 -16.96
N MET A 252 -20.07 -3.14 -16.17
CA MET A 252 -19.04 -4.08 -16.56
C MET A 252 -19.44 -5.51 -16.17
N PRO A 253 -19.00 -6.54 -16.92
CA PRO A 253 -19.27 -7.93 -16.57
C PRO A 253 -18.94 -8.28 -15.12
N GLY A 254 -19.73 -9.17 -14.52
CA GLY A 254 -19.58 -9.56 -13.11
C GLY A 254 -20.24 -8.59 -12.11
N GLY A 255 -21.08 -7.66 -12.58
CA GLY A 255 -21.75 -6.69 -11.70
C GLY A 255 -20.82 -5.59 -11.19
N LEU A 256 -19.69 -5.38 -11.88
CA LEU A 256 -18.79 -4.26 -11.61
C LEU A 256 -19.31 -3.00 -12.30
N THR A 257 -19.04 -1.86 -11.70
CA THR A 257 -19.25 -0.54 -12.30
C THR A 257 -17.93 0.22 -12.27
N ALA A 258 -17.50 0.72 -13.43
CA ALA A 258 -16.37 1.62 -13.54
C ALA A 258 -16.86 3.07 -13.58
N ARG A 259 -16.31 3.94 -12.74
CA ARG A 259 -16.64 5.37 -12.69
C ARG A 259 -15.37 6.20 -12.78
N LEU A 260 -15.39 7.23 -13.61
CA LEU A 260 -14.27 8.15 -13.75
C LEU A 260 -14.37 9.28 -12.73
N TYR A 261 -13.28 9.63 -12.08
CA TYR A 261 -13.17 10.77 -11.16
C TYR A 261 -12.10 11.73 -11.66
N ALA A 262 -12.30 13.03 -11.53
CA ALA A 262 -11.36 14.05 -12.01
C ALA A 262 -10.00 13.98 -11.28
N GLU A 263 -10.05 13.85 -9.96
CA GLU A 263 -8.88 13.83 -9.08
C GLU A 263 -8.65 12.41 -8.53
N PRO A 264 -7.39 12.01 -8.25
CA PRO A 264 -6.16 12.79 -8.42
C PRO A 264 -5.70 12.99 -9.87
N ASP A 265 -5.95 12.06 -10.80
CA ASP A 265 -5.44 12.11 -12.19
C ASP A 265 -6.33 11.32 -13.16
N ARG A 266 -7.61 11.74 -13.32
CA ARG A 266 -8.63 10.97 -14.07
C ARG A 266 -8.61 9.50 -13.72
N THR A 267 -9.03 9.20 -12.51
CA THR A 267 -8.96 7.85 -11.96
C THR A 267 -10.26 7.11 -12.24
N VAL A 268 -10.18 5.91 -12.80
CA VAL A 268 -11.29 4.96 -12.80
C VAL A 268 -11.33 4.30 -11.45
N VAL A 269 -12.44 4.43 -10.75
CA VAL A 269 -12.76 3.63 -9.57
C VAL A 269 -13.73 2.54 -9.98
N TRP A 270 -13.40 1.32 -9.59
CA TRP A 270 -14.21 0.12 -9.80
C TRP A 270 -15.00 -0.17 -8.54
N SER A 271 -16.29 -0.44 -8.69
CA SER A 271 -17.17 -0.78 -7.58
C SER A 271 -17.97 -2.03 -7.87
N HIS A 272 -18.30 -2.80 -6.83
CA HIS A 272 -19.30 -3.87 -6.87
C HIS A 272 -20.42 -3.50 -5.88
N GLY A 273 -21.56 -3.04 -6.40
CA GLY A 273 -22.57 -2.36 -5.58
C GLY A 273 -22.00 -1.09 -4.93
N ASP A 274 -22.11 -0.97 -3.60
CA ASP A 274 -21.64 0.17 -2.81
C ASP A 274 -20.20 0.00 -2.28
N GLU A 275 -19.44 -0.98 -2.79
CA GLU A 275 -18.08 -1.28 -2.38
C GLU A 275 -17.09 -0.94 -3.49
N GLU A 276 -16.14 -0.04 -3.22
CA GLU A 276 -14.99 0.18 -4.09
C GLU A 276 -14.02 -1.00 -3.99
N VAL A 277 -13.58 -1.54 -5.13
CA VAL A 277 -12.75 -2.74 -5.20
C VAL A 277 -11.40 -2.51 -5.87
N GLY A 278 -11.18 -1.38 -6.53
CA GLY A 278 -9.89 -1.06 -7.15
C GLY A 278 -9.92 0.21 -7.98
N LEU A 279 -8.75 0.73 -8.37
CA LEU A 279 -8.63 1.90 -9.25
C LEU A 279 -7.63 1.69 -10.37
N ASN A 280 -7.80 2.40 -11.47
CA ASN A 280 -6.77 2.57 -12.49
C ASN A 280 -6.66 4.04 -12.87
N LEU A 281 -5.45 4.53 -13.13
CA LEU A 281 -5.22 5.90 -13.60
C LEU A 281 -5.41 5.95 -15.13
N LEU A 282 -6.35 6.75 -15.63
CA LEU A 282 -6.62 6.90 -17.07
C LEU A 282 -5.87 8.07 -17.73
N GLU A 283 -5.51 9.13 -16.99
CA GLU A 283 -4.60 10.15 -17.50
C GLU A 283 -3.26 10.13 -16.79
N SER A 284 -2.19 10.01 -17.57
CA SER A 284 -0.88 10.62 -17.31
C SER A 284 0.08 10.10 -18.38
N ARG A 285 1.25 10.72 -18.53
CA ARG A 285 2.41 10.14 -19.24
C ARG A 285 2.76 8.71 -18.78
N LEU A 286 2.18 8.30 -17.66
CA LEU A 286 2.29 7.03 -16.97
C LEU A 286 1.17 6.02 -17.26
N LEU A 287 0.21 6.30 -18.16
CA LEU A 287 -0.80 5.30 -18.56
C LEU A 287 -0.10 4.00 -18.96
N LEU A 288 -0.49 2.90 -18.31
CA LEU A 288 0.12 1.58 -18.49
C LEU A 288 1.66 1.67 -18.47
N THR A 289 2.20 2.33 -17.47
CA THR A 289 3.64 2.51 -17.30
C THR A 289 3.99 2.14 -15.87
N ASP A 290 4.97 1.25 -15.69
CA ASP A 290 5.42 0.90 -14.35
C ASP A 290 6.29 2.02 -13.73
N VAL A 291 6.66 1.83 -12.46
CA VAL A 291 7.50 2.77 -11.71
C VAL A 291 8.90 2.97 -12.31
N ALA A 292 9.36 2.04 -13.16
CA ALA A 292 10.62 2.12 -13.88
C ALA A 292 10.47 2.80 -15.26
N GLY A 293 9.26 3.23 -15.63
CA GLY A 293 8.97 3.87 -16.91
C GLY A 293 8.71 2.89 -18.06
N LYS A 294 8.63 1.58 -17.79
CA LYS A 294 8.34 0.57 -18.83
C LYS A 294 6.87 0.61 -19.19
N LYS A 295 6.58 0.64 -20.49
CA LYS A 295 5.20 0.53 -21.00
C LYS A 295 4.69 -0.90 -20.84
N LEU A 296 3.60 -1.05 -20.11
CA LEU A 296 2.85 -2.30 -19.89
C LEU A 296 1.73 -2.44 -20.94
N PRO A 297 1.38 -3.66 -21.37
CA PRO A 297 0.22 -3.88 -22.23
C PRO A 297 -1.10 -3.90 -21.46
N VAL A 298 -1.04 -4.13 -20.15
CA VAL A 298 -2.20 -4.32 -19.27
C VAL A 298 -1.87 -3.92 -17.84
N GLU A 299 -2.86 -3.37 -17.15
CA GLU A 299 -2.90 -3.24 -15.71
C GLU A 299 -4.14 -4.00 -15.21
N LEU A 300 -3.90 -5.08 -14.47
CA LEU A 300 -4.93 -6.00 -14.01
C LEU A 300 -4.94 -6.05 -12.49
N GLN A 301 -6.14 -5.98 -11.93
CA GLN A 301 -6.41 -6.19 -10.52
C GLN A 301 -7.26 -7.45 -10.36
N ILE A 302 -6.94 -8.24 -9.33
CA ILE A 302 -7.74 -9.38 -8.89
C ILE A 302 -8.19 -9.07 -7.47
N ARG A 303 -9.50 -9.06 -7.21
CA ARG A 303 -10.10 -8.90 -5.87
C ARG A 303 -11.43 -9.65 -5.75
N HIS A 304 -11.63 -10.34 -4.63
CA HIS A 304 -12.91 -10.91 -4.22
C HIS A 304 -13.65 -11.75 -5.29
N GLY A 305 -12.94 -12.56 -6.08
CA GLY A 305 -13.56 -13.36 -7.16
C GLY A 305 -13.76 -12.60 -8.48
N PHE A 306 -13.26 -11.36 -8.57
CA PHE A 306 -13.27 -10.54 -9.77
C PHE A 306 -11.86 -10.26 -10.26
N TRP A 307 -11.71 -10.15 -11.57
CA TRP A 307 -10.53 -9.58 -12.20
C TRP A 307 -10.98 -8.47 -13.16
N PHE A 308 -10.29 -7.34 -13.14
CA PHE A 308 -10.67 -6.17 -13.90
C PHE A 308 -9.46 -5.27 -14.13
N GLY A 309 -9.60 -4.32 -15.06
CA GLY A 309 -8.59 -3.32 -15.28
C GLY A 309 -8.64 -2.70 -16.66
N ILE A 310 -7.48 -2.22 -17.11
CA ILE A 310 -7.33 -1.48 -18.35
C ILE A 310 -6.23 -2.08 -19.23
N SER A 311 -6.41 -2.00 -20.54
CA SER A 311 -5.43 -2.43 -21.54
C SER A 311 -5.26 -1.39 -22.64
N ARG A 312 -4.21 -1.57 -23.46
CA ARG A 312 -3.95 -0.71 -24.61
C ARG A 312 -5.08 -0.80 -25.64
N PRO A 313 -5.33 0.27 -26.42
CA PRO A 313 -6.22 0.23 -27.57
C PRO A 313 -5.81 -0.87 -28.54
N GLY A 314 -6.79 -1.52 -29.17
CA GLY A 314 -6.58 -2.62 -30.11
C GLY A 314 -6.63 -4.01 -29.48
N THR A 315 -6.59 -4.12 -28.14
CA THR A 315 -6.97 -5.36 -27.44
C THR A 315 -8.48 -5.47 -27.48
N ALA A 316 -9.02 -6.53 -28.09
CA ALA A 316 -10.45 -6.81 -28.15
C ALA A 316 -10.92 -7.74 -27.03
N ARG A 317 -10.06 -8.67 -26.60
CA ARG A 317 -10.35 -9.66 -25.54
C ARG A 317 -9.13 -9.88 -24.65
N VAL A 318 -9.37 -10.05 -23.36
CA VAL A 318 -8.35 -10.42 -22.37
C VAL A 318 -8.70 -11.79 -21.79
N SER A 319 -7.70 -12.65 -21.61
CA SER A 319 -7.82 -13.93 -20.92
C SER A 319 -6.87 -14.00 -19.74
N VAL A 320 -7.37 -14.53 -18.63
CA VAL A 320 -6.56 -14.93 -17.47
C VAL A 320 -6.47 -16.45 -17.48
N VAL A 321 -5.24 -16.96 -17.54
CA VAL A 321 -4.94 -18.39 -17.51
C VAL A 321 -4.33 -18.72 -16.15
N PHE A 322 -5.00 -19.58 -15.38
CA PHE A 322 -4.57 -19.98 -14.05
C PHE A 322 -3.54 -21.12 -14.14
N LYS A 323 -2.83 -21.35 -13.03
CA LYS A 323 -1.76 -22.37 -12.95
C LYS A 323 -2.25 -23.78 -13.27
N ASP A 324 -3.50 -24.10 -12.94
CA ASP A 324 -4.13 -25.39 -13.23
C ASP A 324 -4.53 -25.56 -14.72
N GLY A 325 -4.27 -24.55 -15.56
CA GLY A 325 -4.59 -24.53 -16.98
C GLY A 325 -6.02 -24.10 -17.29
N THR A 326 -6.85 -23.85 -16.27
CA THR A 326 -8.16 -23.24 -16.49
C THR A 326 -8.00 -21.79 -16.94
N SER A 327 -8.96 -21.28 -17.72
CA SER A 327 -8.93 -19.89 -18.16
C SER A 327 -10.31 -19.26 -18.13
N THR A 328 -10.32 -17.95 -17.92
CA THR A 328 -11.49 -17.08 -18.02
C THR A 328 -11.16 -15.93 -18.96
N SER A 329 -12.14 -15.45 -19.72
CA SER A 329 -11.94 -14.41 -20.73
C SER A 329 -13.04 -13.37 -20.66
N ALA A 330 -12.69 -12.15 -21.01
CA ALA A 330 -13.61 -11.03 -21.10
C ALA A 330 -13.34 -10.22 -22.36
N ASP A 331 -14.42 -9.82 -23.03
CA ASP A 331 -14.34 -8.82 -24.08
C ASP A 331 -14.06 -7.45 -23.46
N THR A 332 -13.33 -6.64 -24.19
CA THR A 332 -13.01 -5.28 -23.78
C THR A 332 -14.13 -4.32 -24.17
N VAL A 333 -14.32 -3.29 -23.36
CA VAL A 333 -15.25 -2.19 -23.62
C VAL A 333 -14.43 -0.93 -23.89
N PRO A 334 -14.74 -0.15 -24.95
CA PRO A 334 -14.11 1.13 -25.17
C PRO A 334 -14.28 2.07 -23.97
N ASP A 335 -13.27 2.90 -23.69
CA ASP A 335 -13.38 3.95 -22.68
C ASP A 335 -14.50 4.95 -23.05
N PRO A 336 -15.62 5.01 -22.29
CA PRO A 336 -16.75 5.88 -22.61
C PRO A 336 -16.46 7.36 -22.32
N TRP A 337 -15.37 7.67 -21.64
CA TRP A 337 -14.94 9.02 -21.28
C TRP A 337 -13.86 9.58 -22.23
N GLY A 338 -13.59 8.90 -23.35
CA GLY A 338 -12.75 9.38 -24.43
C GLY A 338 -11.24 9.32 -24.15
N GLY A 339 -10.79 8.43 -23.26
CA GLY A 339 -9.37 8.17 -23.02
C GLY A 339 -8.75 7.17 -24.00
N ALA A 340 -7.50 6.79 -23.71
CA ALA A 340 -6.63 6.03 -24.60
C ALA A 340 -6.44 4.57 -24.13
N ALA A 341 -7.45 3.98 -23.50
CA ALA A 341 -7.44 2.61 -23.02
C ALA A 341 -8.76 1.90 -23.34
N VAL A 342 -8.76 0.58 -23.16
CA VAL A 342 -9.99 -0.23 -23.12
C VAL A 342 -10.12 -0.84 -21.73
N LEU A 343 -11.36 -0.98 -21.27
CA LEU A 343 -11.70 -1.56 -19.98
C LEU A 343 -12.04 -3.03 -20.15
N PHE A 344 -11.78 -3.85 -19.14
CA PHE A 344 -12.25 -5.24 -19.10
C PHE A 344 -12.59 -5.65 -17.68
N SER A 345 -13.48 -6.62 -17.55
CA SER A 345 -13.68 -7.34 -16.30
C SER A 345 -14.23 -8.73 -16.52
N GLY A 346 -13.96 -9.62 -15.57
CA GLY A 346 -14.56 -10.93 -15.50
C GLY A 346 -14.56 -11.47 -14.07
N THR A 347 -15.13 -12.65 -13.93
CA THR A 347 -15.20 -13.37 -12.66
C THR A 347 -14.31 -14.60 -12.70
N TYR A 348 -13.83 -15.01 -11.54
CA TYR A 348 -13.25 -16.32 -11.31
C TYR A 348 -13.87 -16.92 -10.04
N PRO A 349 -14.01 -18.26 -9.94
CA PRO A 349 -14.57 -18.87 -8.75
C PRO A 349 -13.74 -18.46 -7.52
N PRO A 350 -14.38 -18.01 -6.42
CA PRO A 350 -13.67 -17.73 -5.18
C PRO A 350 -12.88 -18.96 -4.74
N SER A 351 -11.67 -18.75 -4.22
CA SER A 351 -10.91 -19.77 -3.51
C SER A 351 -11.79 -20.33 -2.37
N GLY A 352 -12.08 -21.63 -2.39
CA GLY A 352 -12.67 -22.34 -1.24
C GLY A 352 -14.18 -22.64 -1.23
N ALA A 353 -14.95 -22.40 -2.30
CA ALA A 353 -16.42 -22.62 -2.27
C ALA A 353 -16.93 -24.00 -2.72
N SER A 354 -16.08 -25.03 -2.93
CA SER A 354 -16.57 -26.38 -3.28
C SER A 354 -15.63 -27.51 -2.83
N PRO A 355 -16.14 -28.59 -2.23
CA PRO A 355 -15.35 -29.80 -2.00
C PRO A 355 -14.92 -30.39 -3.36
N GLY A 356 -13.62 -30.49 -3.60
CA GLY A 356 -13.06 -31.12 -4.80
C GLY A 356 -12.55 -30.19 -5.92
N ARG A 357 -12.54 -28.85 -5.72
CA ARG A 357 -11.72 -27.93 -6.54
C ARG A 357 -10.44 -27.57 -5.79
N PRO A 358 -9.26 -27.53 -6.45
CA PRO A 358 -8.03 -27.09 -5.80
C PRO A 358 -8.22 -25.69 -5.20
N SER A 359 -7.78 -25.56 -3.95
CA SER A 359 -7.68 -24.31 -3.22
C SER A 359 -6.54 -23.48 -3.80
N GLY A 360 -6.84 -22.46 -4.58
CA GLY A 360 -5.80 -21.59 -5.11
C GLY A 360 -6.28 -20.16 -5.24
N ASP A 361 -5.72 -19.25 -4.45
CA ASP A 361 -5.75 -17.85 -4.82
C ASP A 361 -4.81 -17.66 -6.03
N PRO A 362 -5.30 -17.18 -7.20
CA PRO A 362 -4.45 -16.91 -8.37
C PRO A 362 -3.21 -16.07 -8.05
N ARG A 363 -3.24 -15.24 -7.01
CA ARG A 363 -2.11 -14.42 -6.58
C ARG A 363 -0.97 -15.24 -5.99
N ALA A 364 -1.31 -16.21 -5.15
CA ALA A 364 -0.35 -17.10 -4.51
C ALA A 364 0.24 -18.12 -5.50
N GLU A 365 -0.58 -18.61 -6.42
CA GLU A 365 -0.19 -19.66 -7.36
C GLU A 365 0.45 -19.14 -8.64
N GLY A 366 0.06 -17.95 -9.06
CA GLY A 366 0.45 -17.34 -10.32
C GLY A 366 -0.58 -17.56 -11.43
N TYR A 367 -0.50 -16.71 -12.44
CA TYR A 367 -1.38 -16.72 -13.60
C TYR A 367 -0.69 -16.05 -14.79
N GLN A 368 -1.24 -16.26 -15.98
CA GLN A 368 -0.85 -15.54 -17.20
C GLN A 368 -2.00 -14.63 -17.62
N ILE A 369 -1.66 -13.48 -18.20
CA ILE A 369 -2.61 -12.57 -18.82
C ILE A 369 -2.30 -12.54 -20.31
N VAL A 370 -3.30 -12.75 -21.15
CA VAL A 370 -3.15 -12.78 -22.61
C VAL A 370 -4.14 -11.81 -23.25
N GLY A 371 -3.66 -10.97 -24.17
CA GLY A 371 -4.51 -10.06 -24.93
C GLY A 371 -4.64 -10.49 -26.39
N TYR A 372 -5.85 -10.42 -26.91
CA TYR A 372 -6.18 -10.76 -28.29
C TYR A 372 -6.70 -9.55 -29.05
N ASP A 373 -6.40 -9.46 -30.34
CA ASP A 373 -7.03 -8.50 -31.24
C ASP A 373 -8.44 -8.95 -31.66
N ALA A 374 -9.10 -8.14 -32.49
CA ALA A 374 -10.45 -8.42 -32.99
C ALA A 374 -10.53 -9.65 -33.92
N ALA A 375 -9.41 -10.10 -34.50
CA ALA A 375 -9.33 -11.33 -35.29
C ALA A 375 -9.11 -12.58 -34.41
N GLY A 376 -8.89 -12.38 -33.11
CA GLY A 376 -8.57 -13.44 -32.15
C GLY A 376 -7.10 -13.83 -32.13
N ALA A 377 -6.21 -13.06 -32.76
CA ALA A 377 -4.78 -13.28 -32.70
C ALA A 377 -4.20 -12.73 -31.38
N GLU A 378 -3.28 -13.48 -30.77
CA GLU A 378 -2.55 -13.03 -29.58
C GLU A 378 -1.65 -11.83 -29.93
N THR A 379 -1.79 -10.74 -29.18
CA THR A 379 -1.02 -9.51 -29.38
C THR A 379 0.02 -9.28 -28.29
N TRP A 380 -0.24 -9.79 -27.09
CA TRP A 380 0.67 -9.71 -25.96
C TRP A 380 0.35 -10.78 -24.90
N ARG A 381 1.36 -11.09 -24.08
CA ARG A 381 1.28 -12.00 -22.96
C ARG A 381 2.14 -11.48 -21.82
N GLU A 382 1.61 -11.56 -20.61
CA GLU A 382 2.31 -11.19 -19.37
C GLU A 382 2.20 -12.35 -18.37
N ASP A 383 3.35 -12.84 -17.92
CA ASP A 383 3.43 -13.86 -16.87
C ASP A 383 3.45 -13.20 -15.49
N ARG A 384 2.54 -13.63 -14.62
CA ARG A 384 2.49 -13.22 -13.21
C ARG A 384 2.82 -14.43 -12.35
N PRO A 385 4.12 -14.65 -12.03
CA PRO A 385 4.49 -15.81 -11.23
C PRO A 385 3.84 -15.74 -9.86
N GLY A 386 3.40 -16.89 -9.36
CA GLY A 386 2.88 -17.00 -8.01
C GLY A 386 3.97 -16.68 -7.01
N ARG A 387 3.60 -15.98 -5.94
CA ARG A 387 4.49 -15.77 -4.82
C ARG A 387 3.78 -16.20 -3.56
N GLN A 388 4.44 -17.06 -2.79
CA GLN A 388 4.03 -17.23 -1.41
C GLN A 388 4.57 -16.06 -0.61
N PRO A 389 3.81 -15.51 0.35
CA PRO A 389 4.39 -14.62 1.36
C PRO A 389 5.54 -15.37 2.04
N ALA A 390 6.74 -14.79 2.00
CA ALA A 390 7.97 -15.48 2.34
C ALA A 390 8.10 -15.84 3.83
N TRP A 391 7.18 -15.39 4.69
CA TRP A 391 7.06 -15.80 6.09
C TRP A 391 6.70 -17.27 6.31
N GLN A 392 6.26 -18.00 5.26
CA GLN A 392 6.03 -19.44 5.34
C GLN A 392 7.32 -20.27 5.22
N ALA A 393 8.45 -19.66 4.85
CA ALA A 393 9.75 -20.23 5.13
C ALA A 393 10.04 -20.01 6.61
N SER A 394 10.20 -21.11 7.37
CA SER A 394 10.63 -21.06 8.76
C SER A 394 11.80 -20.06 8.92
N PRO A 395 11.88 -19.29 10.02
CA PRO A 395 13.05 -18.47 10.28
C PRO A 395 14.30 -19.34 10.14
N PRO A 396 15.39 -18.85 9.53
CA PRO A 396 16.62 -19.61 9.51
C PRO A 396 16.95 -19.94 10.97
N GLY A 397 16.87 -21.22 11.31
CA GLY A 397 17.27 -21.69 12.62
C GLY A 397 18.70 -21.24 12.91
N PRO A 398 19.11 -21.16 14.18
CA PRO A 398 20.48 -20.82 14.53
C PRO A 398 21.40 -21.70 13.69
N SER A 399 22.24 -21.05 12.87
CA SER A 399 23.18 -21.74 12.01
C SER A 399 23.98 -22.70 12.86
N GLN A 400 23.77 -24.00 12.64
CA GLN A 400 24.61 -25.00 13.29
C GLN A 400 26.04 -24.73 12.83
N PRO A 401 27.02 -24.66 13.75
CA PRO A 401 28.41 -24.51 13.36
C PRO A 401 28.78 -25.70 12.46
N THR A 402 29.28 -25.39 11.27
CA THR A 402 29.75 -26.37 10.30
C THR A 402 30.77 -27.29 10.97
N PRO A 403 30.53 -28.61 11.07
CA PRO A 403 31.54 -29.53 11.57
C PRO A 403 32.68 -29.59 10.56
N GLY A 404 33.90 -29.24 10.98
CA GLY A 404 35.09 -29.56 10.20
C GLY A 404 36.12 -28.45 9.93
N GLN A 405 36.18 -27.39 10.74
CA GLN A 405 37.43 -26.62 10.85
C GLN A 405 38.13 -26.94 12.18
N THR A 406 38.84 -28.06 12.19
CA THR A 406 39.94 -28.29 13.13
C THR A 406 41.10 -27.37 12.74
N ARG A 407 41.69 -26.75 13.77
CA ARG A 407 42.91 -25.94 13.73
C ARG A 407 44.11 -26.69 13.17
#